data_AF-A0A2G2GV43-F1
#
_entry.id   AF-A0A2G2GV43-F1
#
_cell.length_a   1.000
_cell.length_b   1.000
_cell.length_c   1.000
_cell.angle_alpha   90.00
_cell.angle_beta   90.00
_cell.angle_gamma   90.00
#
_symmetry.space_group_name_H-M   'P 1'
#
loop_
_entity.id
_entity.type
_entity.pdbx_description
1 polymer ?
#
loop_
_entity_poly.entity_id
_entity_poly.type
_entity_poly.pdbx_seq_one_letter_code
_entity_poly.pdbx_strand_id
1 'polypeptide(L)'
;MKGVFFLLLPVFLLQGCVSTKTINVMSEEKLTGPKVIAMSGSRSAWVYEIEKRLKSSGFQIKRMVSQNSSVEKVSDTKTDIYKEASSQYVLLIDGYAPNNSMERCFGGGYRFDYINAELIDLEKNETIFHYSNSGYSENCPPMSGTIFGDIANLAESAWQ
;
A
#
# COMPACT_ATOMS: atom_id res chain seq x y z
N MET A 1 -31.46 -6.89 -57.12
CA MET A 1 -30.93 -5.70 -56.43
C MET A 1 -31.37 -5.72 -54.98
N LYS A 2 -30.39 -5.72 -54.06
CA LYS A 2 -30.34 -5.03 -52.74
C LYS A 2 -31.50 -5.24 -51.75
N GLY A 3 -31.31 -5.69 -50.52
CA GLY A 3 -30.11 -6.05 -49.78
C GLY A 3 -30.57 -6.61 -48.45
N VAL A 4 -30.15 -7.83 -48.13
CA VAL A 4 -30.39 -8.46 -46.83
C VAL A 4 -29.52 -7.73 -45.83
N PHE A 5 -30.18 -7.06 -44.88
CA PHE A 5 -29.57 -6.24 -43.85
C PHE A 5 -28.71 -7.13 -42.95
N PHE A 6 -27.39 -7.00 -43.12
CA PHE A 6 -26.35 -7.66 -42.34
C PHE A 6 -26.38 -7.07 -40.92
N LEU A 7 -27.22 -7.64 -40.04
CA LEU A 7 -27.28 -7.31 -38.61
C LEU A 7 -26.39 -8.31 -37.86
N LEU A 8 -25.08 -8.17 -38.06
CA LEU A 8 -24.05 -8.97 -37.40
C LEU A 8 -23.10 -8.02 -36.66
N LEU A 9 -23.17 -8.10 -35.32
CA LEU A 9 -22.22 -7.61 -34.31
C LEU A 9 -22.10 -6.07 -34.12
N PRO A 10 -22.12 -5.60 -32.86
CA PRO A 10 -20.98 -5.86 -31.98
C PRO A 10 -21.40 -6.32 -30.57
N VAL A 11 -21.39 -7.63 -30.33
CA VAL A 11 -21.47 -8.23 -28.99
C VAL A 11 -20.07 -8.45 -28.39
N PHE A 12 -18.99 -7.98 -29.05
CA PHE A 12 -17.61 -8.39 -28.75
C PHE A 12 -16.73 -7.39 -27.97
N LEU A 13 -17.29 -6.35 -27.34
CA LEU A 13 -16.48 -5.33 -26.63
C LEU A 13 -16.87 -5.10 -25.16
N LEU A 14 -17.44 -6.11 -24.50
CA LEU A 14 -17.50 -6.16 -23.04
C LEU A 14 -16.47 -7.17 -22.51
N GLN A 15 -15.21 -7.01 -22.90
CA GLN A 15 -14.14 -7.55 -22.06
C GLN A 15 -14.10 -6.66 -20.82
N GLY A 16 -14.74 -7.15 -19.75
CA GLY A 16 -14.83 -6.43 -18.49
C GLY A 16 -13.46 -5.95 -18.05
N CYS A 17 -13.41 -4.73 -17.51
CA CYS A 17 -12.31 -4.31 -16.65
C CYS A 17 -12.26 -5.28 -15.47
N VAL A 18 -11.49 -6.36 -15.60
CA VAL A 18 -11.16 -7.22 -14.47
C VAL A 18 -10.36 -6.34 -13.54
N SER A 19 -10.91 -6.09 -12.35
CA SER A 19 -10.19 -5.44 -11.27
C SER A 19 -8.90 -6.22 -11.02
N THR A 20 -7.75 -5.57 -11.16
CA THR A 20 -6.42 -6.14 -10.89
C THR A 20 -6.14 -6.29 -9.40
N LYS A 21 -7.10 -5.89 -8.55
CA LYS A 21 -7.03 -5.99 -7.09
C LYS A 21 -6.96 -7.46 -6.65
N THR A 22 -5.87 -7.80 -5.99
CA THR A 22 -5.65 -9.08 -5.31
C THR A 22 -5.34 -8.82 -3.84
N ILE A 23 -5.95 -9.61 -2.97
CA ILE A 23 -5.74 -9.56 -1.51
C ILE A 23 -5.49 -11.00 -1.07
N ASN A 24 -4.32 -11.24 -0.49
CA ASN A 24 -3.97 -12.51 0.12
C ASN A 24 -3.73 -12.27 1.61
N VAL A 25 -4.66 -12.70 2.45
CA VAL A 25 -4.45 -12.73 3.92
C VAL A 25 -3.76 -14.05 4.23
N MET A 26 -2.55 -13.96 4.78
CA MET A 26 -1.66 -15.10 5.00
C MET A 26 -1.63 -15.54 6.47
N SER A 27 -2.11 -14.69 7.38
CA SER A 27 -2.37 -15.03 8.78
C SER A 27 -3.80 -14.67 9.18
N GLU A 28 -4.54 -15.65 9.70
CA GLU A 28 -5.88 -15.43 10.26
C GLU A 28 -5.84 -14.96 11.72
N GLU A 29 -4.68 -15.13 12.39
CA GLU A 29 -4.48 -14.68 13.76
C GLU A 29 -4.43 -13.15 13.78
N LYS A 30 -5.38 -12.53 14.48
CA LYS A 30 -5.39 -11.08 14.67
C LYS A 30 -4.28 -10.66 15.61
N LEU A 31 -3.54 -9.64 15.22
CA LEU A 31 -2.48 -9.02 16.00
C LEU A 31 -3.06 -8.39 17.26
N THR A 32 -2.38 -8.58 18.39
CA THR A 32 -2.76 -8.00 19.68
C THR A 32 -1.73 -6.98 20.12
N GLY A 33 -2.17 -5.96 20.84
CA GLY A 33 -1.30 -4.88 21.33
C GLY A 33 -1.37 -3.60 20.50
N PRO A 34 -0.42 -2.67 20.69
CA PRO A 34 -0.51 -1.33 20.13
C PRO A 34 -0.32 -1.36 18.61
N LYS A 35 -1.11 -0.55 17.88
CA LYS A 35 -1.04 -0.36 16.43
C LYS A 35 0.22 0.44 16.02
N VAL A 36 1.41 -0.10 16.27
CA VAL A 36 2.69 0.53 15.93
C VAL A 36 3.32 -0.20 14.76
N ILE A 37 3.48 0.51 13.64
CA ILE A 37 4.11 -0.04 12.43
C ILE A 37 5.19 0.92 11.93
N ALA A 38 6.23 0.39 11.29
CA ALA A 38 7.11 1.20 10.45
C ALA A 38 6.65 1.12 9.00
N MET A 39 6.82 2.22 8.29
CA MET A 39 6.60 2.22 6.85
C MET A 39 7.92 2.13 6.10
N SER A 40 7.97 1.20 5.15
CA SER A 40 9.12 0.95 4.28
C SER A 40 8.72 1.09 2.81
N GLY A 41 9.66 1.49 1.96
CA GLY A 41 9.47 1.64 0.52
C GLY A 41 9.54 3.08 0.00
N SER A 42 8.90 3.33 -1.14
CA SER A 42 8.92 4.62 -1.83
C SER A 42 8.42 5.76 -0.93
N ARG A 43 8.93 6.99 -1.10
CA ARG A 43 8.47 8.20 -0.40
C ARG A 43 7.66 9.13 -1.29
N SER A 44 6.99 8.55 -2.28
CA SER A 44 6.14 9.27 -3.20
C SER A 44 4.99 9.99 -2.47
N ALA A 45 4.49 11.08 -3.04
CA ALA A 45 3.44 11.90 -2.41
C ALA A 45 2.17 11.11 -2.03
N TRP A 46 1.82 10.07 -2.79
CA TRP A 46 0.67 9.20 -2.51
C TRP A 46 0.87 8.29 -1.28
N VAL A 47 2.09 8.02 -0.84
CA VAL A 47 2.38 7.23 0.38
C VAL A 47 1.89 7.99 1.61
N TYR A 48 1.97 9.32 1.58
CA TYR A 48 1.46 10.17 2.66
C TYR A 48 -0.05 10.04 2.85
N GLU A 49 -0.81 9.77 1.78
CA GLU A 49 -2.25 9.56 1.86
C GLU A 49 -2.61 8.26 2.60
N ILE A 50 -1.78 7.22 2.45
CA ILE A 50 -1.90 5.96 3.19
C ILE A 50 -1.53 6.19 4.66
N GLU A 51 -0.39 6.85 4.93
CA GLU A 51 0.04 7.22 6.28
C GLU A 51 -1.05 7.99 7.04
N LYS A 52 -1.66 8.98 6.38
CA LYS A 52 -2.72 9.81 6.97
C LYS A 52 -3.92 8.98 7.41
N ARG A 53 -4.35 8.02 6.58
CA ARG A 53 -5.48 7.13 6.87
C ARG A 53 -5.16 6.18 8.02
N LEU A 54 -3.97 5.58 8.01
CA LEU A 54 -3.52 4.72 9.11
C LEU A 54 -3.46 5.50 10.44
N LYS A 55 -2.90 6.72 10.43
CA LYS A 55 -2.89 7.59 11.61
C LYS A 55 -4.30 7.92 12.10
N SER A 56 -5.27 8.16 11.20
CA SER A 56 -6.67 8.36 11.60
C SER A 56 -7.32 7.10 12.18
N SER A 57 -6.88 5.90 11.80
CA SER A 57 -7.28 4.62 12.39
C SER A 57 -6.52 4.26 13.68
N GLY A 58 -5.78 5.21 14.26
CA GLY A 58 -5.07 5.05 15.54
C GLY A 58 -3.68 4.43 15.44
N PHE A 59 -3.12 4.28 14.24
CA PHE A 59 -1.76 3.75 14.09
C PHE A 59 -0.70 4.79 14.46
N GLN A 60 0.31 4.35 15.22
CA GLN A 60 1.56 5.07 15.37
C GLN A 60 2.54 4.63 14.28
N ILE A 61 2.81 5.52 13.33
CA ILE A 61 3.75 5.25 12.23
C ILE A 61 5.17 5.66 12.62
N LYS A 62 6.10 4.70 12.61
CA LYS A 62 7.54 4.95 12.76
C LYS A 62 8.18 5.21 11.39
N ARG A 63 9.18 6.11 11.37
CA ARG A 63 9.79 6.59 10.13
C ARG A 63 10.69 5.56 9.47
N MET A 64 11.31 4.66 10.24
CA MET A 64 12.21 3.62 9.73
C MET A 64 12.05 2.35 10.55
N VAL A 65 12.27 1.21 9.90
CA VAL A 65 12.62 -0.04 10.58
C VAL A 65 14.04 0.17 11.08
N SER A 66 14.25 0.30 12.38
CA SER A 66 15.61 0.36 12.93
C SER A 66 16.37 -0.88 12.49
N GLN A 67 17.29 -0.72 11.54
CA GLN A 67 18.33 -1.72 11.34
C GLN A 67 19.17 -1.68 12.60
N ASN A 68 19.32 -2.82 13.27
CA ASN A 68 20.28 -2.97 14.36
C ASN A 68 21.60 -2.36 13.87
N SER A 69 21.97 -1.21 14.43
CA SER A 69 23.27 -0.61 14.20
C SER A 69 24.27 -1.69 14.57
N SER A 70 24.93 -2.27 13.57
CA SER A 70 26.17 -2.98 13.81
C SER A 70 27.00 -2.07 14.69
N VAL A 71 27.38 -2.55 15.87
CA VAL A 71 28.23 -1.86 16.83
C VAL A 71 29.55 -1.58 16.13
N GLU A 72 29.61 -0.47 15.39
CA GLU A 72 30.87 0.09 14.97
C GLU A 72 31.43 0.72 16.23
N LYS A 73 32.50 0.13 16.77
CA LYS A 73 33.23 0.68 17.91
C LYS A 73 33.75 2.07 17.51
N VAL A 74 32.98 3.11 17.78
CA VAL A 74 33.42 4.50 17.69
C VAL A 74 34.18 4.83 18.99
N SER A 75 35.39 4.28 19.11
CA SER A 75 36.36 4.49 20.20
C SER A 75 36.07 3.83 21.57
N ASP A 76 37.14 3.56 22.31
CA ASP A 76 37.18 2.79 23.57
C ASP A 76 36.44 3.43 24.77
N THR A 77 35.74 4.56 24.61
CA THR A 77 35.15 5.31 25.74
C THR A 77 33.72 5.82 25.55
N LYS A 78 33.03 5.53 24.44
CA LYS A 78 31.63 5.96 24.29
C LYS A 78 30.80 5.02 23.42
N THR A 79 29.90 4.28 24.06
CA THR A 79 28.89 3.45 23.38
C THR A 79 27.58 4.25 23.32
N ASP A 80 27.40 5.09 22.31
CA ASP A 80 26.09 5.68 22.02
C ASP A 80 25.27 4.65 21.23
N ILE A 81 24.53 3.79 21.96
CA ILE A 81 23.55 2.89 21.35
C ILE A 81 22.36 3.76 20.93
N TYR A 82 22.32 4.17 19.66
CA TYR A 82 21.10 4.67 19.05
C TYR A 82 20.10 3.51 18.91
N LYS A 83 19.35 3.24 19.99
CA LYS A 83 18.10 2.47 19.95
C LYS A 83 17.04 3.30 19.23
N GLU A 84 17.19 3.54 17.93
CA GLU A 84 16.08 4.04 17.15
C GLU A 84 14.98 2.95 17.13
N ALA A 85 13.74 3.37 17.29
CA ALA A 85 12.64 2.47 17.62
C ALA A 85 12.36 1.44 16.49
N SER A 86 12.77 0.19 16.67
CA SER A 86 12.33 -0.93 15.82
C SER A 86 10.85 -1.22 16.11
N SER A 87 9.98 -1.01 15.13
CA SER A 87 8.64 -1.57 15.19
C SER A 87 8.70 -3.06 14.85
N GLN A 88 7.94 -3.89 15.56
CA GLN A 88 7.79 -5.31 15.24
C GLN A 88 7.17 -5.51 13.86
N TYR A 89 6.22 -4.65 13.49
CA TYR A 89 5.50 -4.74 12.24
C TYR A 89 6.00 -3.71 11.23
N VAL A 90 6.09 -4.12 9.97
CA VAL A 90 6.48 -3.26 8.85
C VAL A 90 5.43 -3.34 7.77
N LEU A 91 4.92 -2.18 7.35
CA LEU A 91 4.14 -2.05 6.13
C LEU A 91 5.08 -1.64 5.00
N LEU A 92 5.44 -2.61 4.16
CA LEU A 92 6.22 -2.40 2.95
C LEU A 92 5.28 -1.97 1.84
N ILE A 93 5.55 -0.82 1.23
CA ILE A 93 4.74 -0.28 0.14
C ILE A 93 5.63 0.00 -1.06
N ASP A 94 5.31 -0.63 -2.17
CA ASP A 94 5.95 -0.38 -3.46
C ASP A 94 4.88 -0.05 -4.49
N GLY A 95 5.18 0.88 -5.39
CA GLY A 95 4.20 1.30 -6.37
C GLY A 95 4.73 2.36 -7.31
N TYR A 96 4.12 2.41 -8.49
CA TYR A 96 4.45 3.38 -9.50
C TYR A 96 3.21 4.12 -9.98
N ALA A 97 3.21 5.42 -9.71
CA ALA A 97 2.25 6.39 -10.22
C ALA A 97 3.01 7.64 -10.65
N PRO A 98 3.04 8.00 -11.95
CA PRO A 98 3.74 9.18 -12.41
C PRO A 98 3.18 10.45 -11.77
N ASN A 99 4.04 11.24 -11.13
CA ASN A 99 3.65 12.47 -10.41
C ASN A 99 3.66 13.72 -11.30
N ASN A 100 3.40 13.57 -12.60
CA ASN A 100 3.30 14.72 -13.49
C ASN A 100 1.86 15.28 -13.44
N SER A 101 1.70 16.58 -13.72
CA SER A 101 0.40 17.27 -13.61
C SER A 101 -0.66 16.74 -14.57
N MET A 102 -0.26 15.99 -15.61
CA MET A 102 -1.16 15.41 -16.61
C MET A 102 -1.71 14.03 -16.19
N GLU A 103 -0.96 13.29 -15.37
CA GLU A 103 -1.32 11.95 -14.89
C GLU A 103 -1.94 11.96 -13.47
N ARG A 104 -1.86 13.09 -12.77
CA ARG A 104 -2.63 13.31 -11.54
C ARG A 104 -4.10 13.59 -11.86
N CYS A 105 -4.98 12.99 -11.09
CA CYS A 105 -6.40 13.26 -11.21
C CYS A 105 -6.74 14.67 -10.71
N PHE A 106 -7.75 15.32 -11.29
CA PHE A 106 -8.19 16.67 -10.87
C PHE A 106 -8.54 16.77 -9.38
N GLY A 107 -9.05 15.69 -8.77
CA GLY A 107 -9.33 15.62 -7.33
C GLY A 107 -8.10 15.40 -6.44
N GLY A 108 -6.90 15.31 -7.02
CA GLY A 108 -5.65 15.07 -6.31
C GLY A 108 -5.27 13.58 -6.18
N GLY A 109 -6.07 12.67 -6.73
CA GLY A 109 -5.77 11.23 -6.82
C GLY A 109 -4.68 10.88 -7.84
N TYR A 110 -4.39 9.58 -7.92
CA TYR A 110 -3.29 9.00 -8.69
C TYR A 110 -3.79 7.81 -9.54
N ARG A 111 -3.24 7.66 -10.74
CA ARG A 111 -3.33 6.41 -11.50
C ARG A 111 -2.06 5.60 -11.30
N PHE A 112 -2.20 4.41 -10.74
CA PHE A 112 -1.12 3.45 -10.52
C PHE A 112 -1.03 2.49 -11.69
N ASP A 113 0.18 2.33 -12.23
CA ASP A 113 0.48 1.19 -13.11
C ASP A 113 0.49 -0.09 -12.28
N TYR A 114 1.03 0.00 -11.06
CA TYR A 114 0.92 -1.00 -10.01
C TYR A 114 1.10 -0.38 -8.62
N ILE A 115 0.54 -1.04 -7.61
CA ILE A 115 0.80 -0.79 -6.20
C ILE A 115 0.70 -2.10 -5.43
N ASN A 116 1.69 -2.35 -4.58
CA ASN A 116 1.78 -3.49 -3.69
C ASN A 116 1.93 -2.98 -2.26
N ALA A 117 1.23 -3.62 -1.33
CA ALA A 117 1.40 -3.36 0.09
C ALA A 117 1.45 -4.69 0.85
N GLU A 118 2.42 -4.82 1.74
CA GLU A 118 2.66 -6.04 2.50
C GLU A 118 2.89 -5.69 3.97
N LEU A 119 2.12 -6.32 4.86
CA LEU A 119 2.36 -6.22 6.30
C LEU A 119 3.16 -7.42 6.77
N ILE A 120 4.33 -7.17 7.35
CA ILE A 120 5.30 -8.19 7.76
C ILE A 120 5.48 -8.11 9.27
N ASP A 121 5.41 -9.25 9.95
CA ASP A 121 5.86 -9.43 11.33
C ASP A 121 7.35 -9.78 11.32
N LEU A 122 8.19 -8.88 11.80
CA LEU A 122 9.65 -9.07 11.82
C LEU A 122 10.11 -10.08 12.88
N GLU A 123 9.33 -10.31 13.94
CA GLU A 123 9.69 -11.27 14.98
C GLU A 123 9.54 -12.70 14.47
N LYS A 124 8.42 -12.97 13.79
CA LYS A 124 8.14 -14.28 13.16
C LYS A 124 8.74 -14.42 11.77
N ASN A 125 9.14 -13.30 11.14
CA ASN A 125 9.56 -13.22 9.75
C ASN A 125 8.47 -13.76 8.79
N GLU A 126 7.23 -13.35 9.03
CA GLU A 126 6.03 -13.82 8.32
C GLU A 126 5.25 -12.65 7.73
N THR A 127 4.69 -12.87 6.54
CA THR A 127 3.74 -11.95 5.91
C THR A 127 2.35 -12.17 6.51
N ILE A 128 1.75 -11.12 7.03
CA ILE A 128 0.37 -11.13 7.56
C ILE A 128 -0.64 -10.99 6.42
N PHE A 129 -0.41 -10.04 5.52
CA PHE A 129 -1.16 -9.92 4.28
C PHE A 129 -0.32 -9.33 3.16
N HIS A 130 -0.74 -9.63 1.93
CA HIS A 130 -0.27 -9.02 0.71
C HIS A 130 -1.46 -8.43 -0.06
N TYR A 131 -1.32 -7.19 -0.49
CA TYR A 131 -2.25 -6.45 -1.34
C TYR A 131 -1.52 -6.09 -2.64
N SER A 132 -2.16 -6.31 -3.78
CA SER A 132 -1.68 -5.81 -5.06
C SER A 132 -2.84 -5.26 -5.88
N ASN A 133 -2.64 -4.14 -6.57
CA ASN A 133 -3.65 -3.52 -7.41
C ASN A 133 -3.03 -2.64 -8.50
N SER A 134 -3.82 -2.22 -9.47
CA SER A 134 -3.51 -1.14 -10.40
C SER A 134 -4.76 -0.31 -10.71
N GLY A 135 -4.59 0.83 -11.38
CA GLY A 135 -5.67 1.74 -11.71
C GLY A 135 -5.76 2.94 -10.76
N TYR A 136 -6.97 3.44 -10.53
CA TYR A 136 -7.17 4.73 -9.89
C TYR A 136 -7.26 4.63 -8.37
N SER A 137 -6.63 5.58 -7.67
CA SER A 137 -6.89 5.82 -6.26
C SER A 137 -8.18 6.61 -6.04
N GLU A 138 -8.43 6.96 -4.79
CA GLU A 138 -9.43 7.93 -4.38
C GLU A 138 -9.18 9.29 -5.07
N ASN A 139 -10.25 10.08 -5.18
CA ASN A 139 -10.26 11.42 -5.78
C ASN A 139 -9.85 11.47 -7.27
N CYS A 140 -10.28 10.46 -8.03
CA CYS A 140 -10.13 10.37 -9.48
C CYS A 140 -11.50 10.33 -10.21
N PRO A 141 -12.39 11.33 -10.05
CA PRO A 141 -13.71 11.29 -10.70
C PRO A 141 -13.61 11.27 -12.23
N PRO A 142 -14.46 10.51 -12.94
CA PRO A 142 -15.53 9.64 -12.43
C PRO A 142 -15.07 8.22 -12.03
N MET A 143 -13.80 7.89 -12.25
CA MET A 143 -13.23 6.54 -12.10
C MET A 143 -12.52 6.32 -10.75
N SER A 144 -12.94 6.99 -9.67
CA SER A 144 -12.28 6.90 -8.37
C SER A 144 -12.27 5.45 -7.86
N GLY A 145 -11.10 4.94 -7.52
CA GLY A 145 -10.95 3.67 -6.81
C GLY A 145 -10.80 3.86 -5.31
N THR A 146 -10.39 2.79 -4.64
CA THR A 146 -10.34 2.68 -3.17
C THR A 146 -8.98 2.26 -2.65
N ILE A 147 -7.91 2.45 -3.45
CA ILE A 147 -6.57 1.90 -3.16
C ILE A 147 -6.07 2.28 -1.77
N PHE A 148 -6.14 3.56 -1.39
CA PHE A 148 -5.59 4.01 -0.11
C PHE A 148 -6.43 3.52 1.07
N GLY A 149 -7.75 3.52 0.93
CA GLY A 149 -8.69 3.01 1.91
C GLY A 149 -8.56 1.50 2.08
N ASP A 150 -8.39 0.75 1.00
CA ASP A 150 -8.22 -0.70 1.03
C ASP A 150 -6.96 -1.10 1.82
N ILE A 151 -5.83 -0.47 1.55
CA ILE A 151 -4.57 -0.74 2.27
C ILE A 151 -4.71 -0.40 3.75
N ALA A 152 -5.30 0.76 4.07
CA ALA A 152 -5.51 1.17 5.45
C ALA A 152 -6.48 0.24 6.20
N ASN A 153 -7.57 -0.16 5.56
CA ASN A 153 -8.57 -1.06 6.12
C ASN A 153 -8.01 -2.47 6.31
N LEU A 154 -7.16 -2.95 5.40
CA LEU A 154 -6.48 -4.25 5.55
C LEU A 154 -5.52 -4.24 6.72
N ALA A 155 -4.71 -3.18 6.83
CA ALA A 155 -3.86 -2.98 7.99
C ALA A 155 -4.70 -2.92 9.26
N GLU A 156 -5.74 -2.10 9.32
CA GLU A 156 -6.61 -2.01 10.50
C GLU A 156 -7.25 -3.36 10.85
N SER A 157 -7.74 -4.09 9.85
CA SER A 157 -8.37 -5.38 10.03
C SER A 157 -7.41 -6.44 10.53
N ALA A 158 -6.08 -6.26 10.43
CA ALA A 158 -5.13 -7.21 10.98
C ALA A 158 -5.05 -7.17 12.52
N TRP A 159 -5.56 -6.12 13.18
CA TRP A 159 -5.58 -6.00 14.64
C TRP A 159 -6.94 -6.38 15.25
N GLN A 160 -6.93 -6.73 16.54
CA GLN A 160 -8.13 -6.87 17.39
C GLN A 160 -8.63 -5.53 17.94
#